data_AF-A0A8X6IB94-F1
#
_entry.id   AF-A0A8X6IB94-F1
#
_cell.length_a   1.000
_cell.length_b   1.000
_cell.length_c   1.000
_cell.angle_alpha   90.00
_cell.angle_beta   90.00
_cell.angle_gamma   90.00
#
_symmetry.space_group_name_H-M   'P 1'
#
loop_
_entity.id
_entity.type
_entity.pdbx_description
1 polymer ?
#
loop_
_entity_poly.entity_id
_entity_poly.type
_entity_poly.pdbx_seq_one_letter_code
_entity_poly.pdbx_strand_id
1 'polypeptide(L)'
;PLSAHLHPKRILVDAEKPVTLKCNISGYPVDSVTWMKDTRALADNSGRVRMLTRDIIHINSVGREDRGVYQCFVRNADDSAQASAELVLGETAPSFHETFSERTLRPGPSISFQCAASGTPLPQVTWSLDGYPVPDNDRVRVGDYVSRNGDVISHVNISSVRIEDGGLYSCVARNDVGEIRHSGRLNVYGPPMIRPMPDLSVVAGESTSIQCRVAGYPIDEIMWEKGKLILY
;
A
#
# COMPACT_ATOMS: atom_id res chain seq x y z
N PRO A 1 39.54 27.69 3.83
CA PRO A 1 38.59 27.11 2.85
C PRO A 1 37.33 26.65 3.58
N LEU A 2 36.18 26.84 2.95
CA LEU A 2 34.92 26.33 3.46
C LEU A 2 34.86 24.81 3.28
N SER A 3 34.26 24.11 4.23
CA SER A 3 33.88 22.71 4.08
C SER A 3 32.52 22.46 4.75
N ALA A 4 31.75 21.57 4.14
CA ALA A 4 30.44 21.14 4.62
C ALA A 4 30.38 19.61 4.63
N HIS A 5 29.78 19.05 5.68
CA HIS A 5 29.58 17.61 5.80
C HIS A 5 28.19 17.29 6.35
N LEU A 6 27.47 16.39 5.67
CA LEU A 6 26.25 15.77 6.20
C LEU A 6 26.54 14.30 6.46
N HIS A 7 26.34 13.87 7.72
CA HIS A 7 26.48 12.48 8.11
C HIS A 7 25.25 12.01 8.89
N PRO A 8 24.74 10.80 8.60
CA PRO A 8 25.19 9.89 7.54
C PRO A 8 24.78 10.36 6.12
N LYS A 9 25.46 9.87 5.08
CA LYS A 9 25.12 10.17 3.66
C LYS A 9 23.78 9.58 3.23
N ARG A 10 23.31 8.54 3.93
CA ARG A 10 22.00 7.91 3.77
C ARG A 10 21.37 7.81 5.15
N ILE A 11 20.21 8.43 5.32
CA ILE A 11 19.49 8.53 6.59
C ILE A 11 18.24 7.67 6.45
N LEU A 12 18.15 6.61 7.25
CA LEU A 12 16.98 5.73 7.31
C LEU A 12 16.10 6.13 8.49
N VAL A 13 14.83 6.42 8.24
CA VAL A 13 13.88 6.85 9.27
C VAL A 13 12.54 6.17 9.03
N ASP A 14 11.96 5.60 10.07
CA ASP A 14 10.60 5.05 9.96
C ASP A 14 9.58 6.18 9.77
N ALA A 15 8.49 5.88 9.06
CA ALA A 15 7.42 6.86 8.88
C ALA A 15 6.90 7.38 10.22
N GLU A 16 6.44 8.64 10.23
CA GLU A 16 5.94 9.37 11.39
C GLU A 16 6.97 9.67 12.49
N LYS A 17 8.19 9.16 12.40
CA LYS A 17 9.27 9.52 13.32
C LYS A 17 9.89 10.87 12.93
N PRO A 18 10.39 11.64 13.90
CA PRO A 18 11.11 12.86 13.61
C PRO A 18 12.52 12.56 13.06
N VAL A 19 13.07 13.47 12.28
CA VAL A 19 14.48 13.45 11.87
C VAL A 19 15.10 14.84 11.93
N THR A 20 16.37 14.89 12.35
CA THR A 20 17.18 16.12 12.35
C THR A 20 18.35 15.92 11.41
N LEU A 21 18.51 16.82 10.44
CA LEU A 21 19.68 16.85 9.57
C LEU A 21 20.54 18.04 9.99
N LYS A 22 21.81 17.76 10.31
CA LYS A 22 22.80 18.76 10.68
C LYS A 22 23.91 18.81 9.62
N CYS A 23 24.12 19.99 9.07
CA CYS A 23 25.25 20.30 8.22
C CYS A 23 26.42 20.73 9.09
N ASN A 24 27.47 19.92 9.16
CA ASN A 24 28.68 20.28 9.90
C ASN A 24 29.56 21.18 9.02
N ILE A 25 29.68 22.45 9.41
CA ILE A 25 30.34 23.49 8.61
C ILE A 25 31.66 23.86 9.27
N SER A 26 32.70 24.02 8.46
CA SER A 26 34.00 24.54 8.90
C SER A 26 34.56 25.53 7.88
N GLY A 27 35.50 26.36 8.32
CA GLY A 27 36.01 27.50 7.56
C GLY A 27 35.38 28.83 7.99
N TYR A 28 36.02 29.93 7.60
CA TYR A 28 35.63 31.30 7.96
C TYR A 28 36.09 32.26 6.86
N PRO A 29 35.35 33.35 6.57
CA PRO A 29 34.00 33.67 7.06
C PRO A 29 32.93 32.79 6.39
N VAL A 30 31.73 32.74 6.99
CA VAL A 30 30.54 32.07 6.43
C VAL A 30 29.44 33.11 6.25
N ASP A 31 29.11 33.45 5.00
CA ASP A 31 28.14 34.51 4.71
C ASP A 31 26.72 33.95 4.61
N SER A 32 26.57 32.78 3.99
CA SER A 32 25.26 32.13 3.85
C SER A 32 25.31 30.60 3.93
N VAL A 33 24.22 30.04 4.46
CA VAL A 33 23.93 28.60 4.44
C VAL A 33 22.54 28.43 3.84
N THR A 34 22.41 27.58 2.83
CA THR A 34 21.16 27.34 2.11
C THR A 34 20.88 25.85 2.01
N TRP A 35 19.67 25.45 2.37
CA TRP A 35 19.20 24.08 2.25
C TRP A 35 18.38 23.89 0.99
N MET A 36 18.59 22.76 0.32
CA MET A 36 17.80 22.32 -0.83
C MET A 36 17.34 20.87 -0.63
N LYS A 37 16.14 20.56 -1.12
CA LYS A 37 15.62 19.19 -1.26
C LYS A 37 15.29 18.97 -2.73
N ASP A 38 15.86 17.93 -3.33
CA ASP A 38 15.60 17.55 -4.72
C ASP A 38 15.67 18.76 -5.68
N THR A 39 16.72 19.58 -5.54
CA THR A 39 16.97 20.84 -6.29
C THR A 39 16.09 22.05 -5.96
N ARG A 40 15.11 21.91 -5.06
CA ARG A 40 14.27 23.03 -4.62
C ARG A 40 14.76 23.58 -3.29
N ALA A 41 14.88 24.91 -3.20
CA ALA A 41 15.22 25.57 -1.94
C ALA A 41 14.16 25.24 -0.87
N LEU A 42 14.62 24.79 0.29
CA LEU A 42 13.75 24.59 1.45
C LEU A 42 13.49 25.96 2.07
N ALA A 43 12.25 26.43 1.98
CA ALA A 43 11.78 27.59 2.72
C ALA A 43 11.28 27.14 4.09
N ASP A 44 11.54 27.94 5.13
CA ASP A 44 10.99 27.77 6.48
C ASP A 44 9.51 28.14 6.48
N ASN A 45 8.67 27.31 5.84
CA ASN A 45 7.32 27.73 5.45
C ASN A 45 6.26 26.63 5.56
N SER A 46 6.57 25.52 6.21
CA SER A 46 5.57 24.51 6.55
C SER A 46 5.83 24.07 7.98
N GLY A 47 4.88 24.23 8.91
CA GLY A 47 5.09 23.95 10.33
C GLY A 47 5.61 22.54 10.70
N ARG A 48 5.71 21.64 9.70
CA ARG A 48 6.27 20.28 9.74
C ARG A 48 7.79 20.21 9.52
N VAL A 49 8.34 20.97 8.57
CA VAL A 49 9.80 21.07 8.30
C VAL A 49 10.28 22.42 8.81
N ARG A 50 11.09 22.39 9.87
CA ARG A 50 11.55 23.59 10.59
C ARG A 50 13.05 23.75 10.46
N MET A 51 13.49 24.98 10.22
CA MET A 51 14.90 25.32 10.32
C MET A 51 15.21 25.76 11.76
N LEU A 52 15.84 24.90 12.55
CA LEU A 52 16.17 25.20 13.95
C LEU A 52 17.31 26.22 14.04
N THR A 53 18.32 26.04 13.18
CA THR A 53 19.42 26.97 12.93
C THR A 53 19.75 26.93 11.45
N ARG A 54 20.58 27.85 10.95
CA ARG A 54 20.97 27.87 9.51
C ARG A 54 21.59 26.54 9.05
N ASP A 55 22.24 25.81 9.94
CA ASP A 55 22.92 24.53 9.70
C ASP A 55 22.11 23.29 10.16
N ILE A 56 20.91 23.46 10.74
CA ILE A 56 20.10 22.35 11.26
C ILE A 56 18.65 22.48 10.79
N ILE A 57 18.20 21.47 10.05
CA ILE A 57 16.78 21.29 9.72
C ILE A 57 16.20 20.12 10.53
N HIS A 58 14.94 20.27 10.94
CA HIS A 58 14.20 19.28 11.71
C HIS A 58 12.85 19.02 11.07
N ILE A 59 12.51 17.75 10.91
CA ILE A 59 11.23 17.29 10.39
C ILE A 59 10.54 16.56 11.54
N ASN A 60 9.39 17.08 11.99
CA ASN A 60 8.70 16.56 13.17
C ASN A 60 8.11 15.17 12.94
N SER A 61 7.60 14.92 11.73
CA SER A 61 6.97 13.67 11.32
C SER A 61 7.32 13.44 9.86
N VAL A 62 8.15 12.42 9.63
CA VAL A 62 8.66 12.07 8.29
C VAL A 62 7.57 11.33 7.53
N GLY A 63 7.22 11.88 6.37
CA GLY A 63 6.28 11.30 5.41
C GLY A 63 6.98 10.91 4.11
N ARG A 64 6.18 10.39 3.18
CA ARG A 64 6.66 9.97 1.85
C ARG A 64 7.26 11.14 1.06
N GLU A 65 6.68 12.33 1.20
CA GLU A 65 7.11 13.55 0.53
C GLU A 65 8.46 14.08 0.99
N ASP A 66 8.94 13.63 2.15
CA ASP A 66 10.26 13.98 2.68
C ASP A 66 11.38 13.16 2.06
N ARG A 67 11.08 12.03 1.44
CA ARG A 67 12.10 11.24 0.74
C ARG A 67 12.79 12.08 -0.32
N GLY A 68 14.11 11.90 -0.45
CA GLY A 68 14.89 12.58 -1.47
C GLY A 68 16.26 13.00 -0.99
N VAL A 69 16.94 13.77 -1.82
CA VAL A 69 18.31 14.24 -1.55
C VAL A 69 18.25 15.63 -0.93
N TYR A 70 18.71 15.73 0.31
CA TYR A 70 18.92 16.98 1.03
C TYR A 70 20.33 17.47 0.82
N GLN A 71 20.48 18.75 0.51
CA GLN A 71 21.76 19.37 0.24
C GLN A 71 21.90 20.65 1.05
N CYS A 72 23.06 20.85 1.66
CA CYS A 72 23.45 22.06 2.36
C CYS A 72 24.54 22.76 1.54
N PHE A 73 24.32 24.02 1.21
CA PHE A 73 25.26 24.88 0.50
C PHE A 73 25.77 25.96 1.45
N VAL A 74 27.08 26.10 1.53
CA VAL A 74 27.76 27.10 2.35
C VAL A 74 28.56 28.00 1.42
N ARG A 75 28.43 29.31 1.57
CA ARG A 75 29.12 30.30 0.72
C ARG A 75 29.70 31.43 1.54
N ASN A 76 30.83 31.94 1.06
CA ASN A 76 31.32 33.27 1.37
C ASN A 76 31.69 34.03 0.07
N ALA A 77 32.31 35.20 0.18
CA ALA A 77 32.68 36.03 -0.97
C ALA A 77 33.55 35.31 -2.03
N ASP A 78 34.42 34.39 -1.61
CA ASP A 78 35.48 33.82 -2.45
C ASP A 78 35.39 32.29 -2.63
N ASP A 79 34.58 31.61 -1.82
CA ASP A 79 34.56 30.15 -1.70
C ASP A 79 33.13 29.59 -1.49
N SER A 80 32.94 28.33 -1.86
CA SER A 80 31.69 27.60 -1.63
C SER A 80 31.93 26.12 -1.39
N ALA A 81 31.18 25.57 -0.43
CA ALA A 81 31.18 24.15 -0.12
C ALA A 81 29.76 23.60 -0.13
N GLN A 82 29.60 22.32 -0.44
CA GLN A 82 28.31 21.65 -0.39
C GLN A 82 28.42 20.26 0.23
N ALA A 83 27.34 19.79 0.85
CA ALA A 83 27.19 18.43 1.31
C ALA A 83 25.79 17.92 1.02
N SER A 84 25.67 16.60 0.86
CA SER A 84 24.39 15.95 0.54
C SER A 84 24.17 14.70 1.39
N ALA A 85 22.93 14.47 1.78
CA ALA A 85 22.45 13.22 2.34
C ALA A 85 21.11 12.83 1.71
N GLU A 86 20.89 11.54 1.50
CA GLU A 86 19.61 11.00 1.05
C GLU A 86 18.78 10.57 2.25
N LEU A 87 17.55 11.08 2.36
CA LEU A 87 16.57 10.61 3.34
C LEU A 87 15.71 9.53 2.69
N VAL A 88 15.74 8.34 3.29
CA VAL A 88 14.96 7.18 2.88
C VAL A 88 14.07 6.73 4.03
N LEU A 89 12.85 6.30 3.70
CA LEU A 89 11.95 5.70 4.67
C LEU A 89 12.40 4.27 4.98
N GLY A 90 12.24 3.85 6.24
CA GLY A 90 12.30 2.45 6.65
C GLY A 90 11.35 1.59 5.83
N GLU A 91 11.79 0.38 5.47
CA GLU A 91 10.94 -0.59 4.80
C GLU A 91 9.99 -1.21 5.83
N THR A 92 8.71 -1.31 5.47
CA THR A 92 7.65 -1.83 6.33
C THR A 92 6.75 -2.77 5.55
N ALA A 93 6.44 -3.92 6.15
CA ALA A 93 5.47 -4.86 5.60
C ALA A 93 4.08 -4.20 5.50
N PRO A 94 3.20 -4.69 4.61
CA PRO A 94 1.89 -4.09 4.45
C PRO A 94 1.05 -4.23 5.73
N SER A 95 0.20 -3.25 6.01
CA SER A 95 -0.79 -3.30 7.10
C SER A 95 -2.13 -2.75 6.63
N PHE A 96 -3.25 -3.38 7.05
CA PHE A 96 -4.59 -2.87 6.76
C PHE A 96 -5.03 -1.89 7.85
N HIS A 97 -5.50 -0.72 7.43
CA HIS A 97 -6.10 0.28 8.33
C HIS A 97 -7.63 0.33 8.22
N GLU A 98 -8.17 -0.06 7.06
CA GLU A 98 -9.61 -0.15 6.83
C GLU A 98 -9.89 -1.32 5.87
N THR A 99 -10.89 -2.13 6.19
CA THR A 99 -11.29 -3.30 5.41
C THR A 99 -12.80 -3.42 5.33
N PHE A 100 -13.31 -3.97 4.24
CA PHE A 100 -14.72 -4.26 4.09
C PHE A 100 -15.23 -5.29 5.10
N SER A 101 -16.53 -5.24 5.38
CA SER A 101 -17.25 -6.21 6.21
C SER A 101 -18.09 -7.15 5.36
N GLU A 102 -18.41 -8.31 5.91
CA GLU A 102 -19.35 -9.25 5.31
C GLU A 102 -20.73 -8.62 5.11
N ARG A 103 -21.44 -9.03 4.06
CA ARG A 103 -22.77 -8.50 3.72
C ARG A 103 -23.70 -9.61 3.27
N THR A 104 -24.96 -9.49 3.64
CA THR A 104 -26.07 -10.33 3.15
C THR A 104 -27.15 -9.44 2.56
N LEU A 105 -27.48 -9.60 1.29
CA LEU A 105 -28.42 -8.72 0.59
C LEU A 105 -29.17 -9.42 -0.55
N ARG A 106 -30.24 -8.79 -1.02
CA ARG A 106 -30.98 -9.25 -2.21
C ARG A 106 -30.33 -8.69 -3.49
N PRO A 107 -30.46 -9.36 -4.65
CA PRO A 107 -29.96 -8.84 -5.93
C PRO A 107 -30.50 -7.43 -6.24
N GLY A 108 -29.71 -6.65 -6.98
CA GLY A 108 -30.09 -5.32 -7.46
C GLY A 108 -29.18 -4.16 -7.01
N PRO A 109 -28.96 -3.96 -5.69
CA PRO A 109 -28.19 -2.83 -5.17
C PRO A 109 -26.76 -2.79 -5.69
N SER A 110 -26.18 -1.60 -5.74
CA SER A 110 -24.74 -1.41 -5.95
C SER A 110 -23.99 -1.57 -4.63
N ILE A 111 -22.79 -2.15 -4.68
CA ILE A 111 -21.90 -2.24 -3.52
C ILE A 111 -20.46 -1.86 -3.89
N SER A 112 -19.69 -1.50 -2.86
CA SER A 112 -18.24 -1.32 -2.95
C SER A 112 -17.59 -2.05 -1.78
N PHE A 113 -16.66 -2.95 -2.08
CA PHE A 113 -15.70 -3.46 -1.09
C PHE A 113 -14.43 -2.65 -1.18
N GLN A 114 -13.86 -2.29 -0.02
CA GLN A 114 -12.66 -1.48 0.09
C GLN A 114 -11.63 -2.17 0.97
N CYS A 115 -10.36 -2.06 0.60
CA CYS A 115 -9.23 -2.31 1.49
C CYS A 115 -8.25 -1.15 1.39
N ALA A 116 -7.88 -0.58 2.53
CA ALA A 116 -6.88 0.46 2.67
C ALA A 116 -5.62 -0.15 3.31
N ALA A 117 -4.52 -0.19 2.56
CA ALA A 117 -3.27 -0.77 3.00
C ALA A 117 -2.14 0.26 3.00
N SER A 118 -1.37 0.32 4.09
CA SER A 118 -0.11 1.06 4.14
C SER A 118 1.07 0.10 3.93
N GLY A 119 2.24 0.65 3.65
CA GLY A 119 3.49 -0.12 3.53
C GLY A 119 4.57 0.65 2.78
N THR A 120 5.83 0.34 3.06
CA THR A 120 6.97 0.88 2.34
C THR A 120 7.87 -0.27 1.88
N PRO A 121 8.02 -0.52 0.55
CA PRO A 121 7.38 0.16 -0.57
C PRO A 121 5.84 0.06 -0.57
N LEU A 122 5.18 0.91 -1.38
CA LEU A 122 3.72 0.89 -1.52
C LEU A 122 3.25 -0.53 -1.90
N PRO A 123 2.28 -1.11 -1.19
CA PRO A 123 1.81 -2.44 -1.51
C PRO A 123 0.94 -2.44 -2.77
N GLN A 124 1.07 -3.50 -3.58
CA GLN A 124 0.09 -3.82 -4.60
C GLN A 124 -1.09 -4.54 -3.93
N VAL A 125 -2.31 -4.06 -4.18
CA VAL A 125 -3.54 -4.72 -3.70
C VAL A 125 -4.20 -5.49 -4.83
N THR A 126 -4.49 -6.76 -4.58
CA THR A 126 -5.18 -7.66 -5.52
C THR A 126 -6.44 -8.24 -4.89
N TRP A 127 -7.42 -8.58 -5.72
CA TRP A 127 -8.72 -9.08 -5.28
C TRP A 127 -9.02 -10.44 -5.89
N SER A 128 -9.60 -11.33 -5.08
CA SER A 128 -10.11 -12.62 -5.53
C SER A 128 -11.53 -12.89 -5.04
N LEU A 129 -12.33 -13.57 -5.85
CA LEU A 129 -13.60 -14.18 -5.51
C LEU A 129 -13.42 -15.71 -5.51
N ASP A 130 -13.65 -16.34 -4.37
CA ASP A 130 -13.50 -17.79 -4.16
C ASP A 130 -12.13 -18.33 -4.64
N GLY A 131 -11.06 -17.57 -4.42
CA GLY A 131 -9.69 -17.92 -4.80
C GLY A 131 -9.30 -17.60 -6.25
N TYR A 132 -10.22 -17.08 -7.07
CA TYR A 132 -9.95 -16.70 -8.46
C TYR A 132 -9.99 -15.17 -8.61
N PRO A 133 -9.30 -14.57 -9.61
CA PRO A 133 -9.38 -13.14 -9.86
C PRO A 133 -10.84 -12.68 -9.99
N VAL A 134 -11.17 -11.54 -9.36
CA VAL A 134 -12.49 -10.93 -9.50
C VAL A 134 -12.74 -10.61 -10.99
N PRO A 135 -13.92 -10.95 -11.56
CA PRO A 135 -14.23 -10.61 -12.94
C PRO A 135 -14.17 -9.09 -13.17
N ASP A 136 -13.46 -8.64 -14.19
CA ASP A 136 -13.45 -7.23 -14.61
C ASP A 136 -14.34 -7.06 -15.85
N ASN A 137 -15.43 -6.32 -15.71
CA ASN A 137 -16.42 -6.06 -16.76
C ASN A 137 -17.21 -4.77 -16.47
N ASP A 138 -18.18 -4.41 -17.31
CA ASP A 138 -18.95 -3.17 -17.13
C ASP A 138 -19.74 -3.06 -15.81
N ARG A 139 -20.02 -4.20 -15.16
CA ARG A 139 -20.77 -4.27 -13.91
C ARG A 139 -19.87 -4.39 -12.69
N VAL A 140 -18.74 -5.09 -12.82
CA VAL A 140 -17.78 -5.33 -11.74
C VAL A 140 -16.45 -4.71 -12.14
N ARG A 141 -16.01 -3.69 -11.40
CA ARG A 141 -14.78 -2.95 -11.69
C ARG A 141 -13.87 -2.96 -10.46
N VAL A 142 -12.59 -3.23 -10.68
CA VAL A 142 -11.54 -3.10 -9.68
C VAL A 142 -10.75 -1.82 -9.95
N GLY A 143 -10.43 -1.07 -8.91
CA GLY A 143 -9.59 0.12 -9.05
C GLY A 143 -8.92 0.49 -7.74
N ASP A 144 -7.84 1.27 -7.84
CA ASP A 144 -7.07 1.71 -6.70
C ASP A 144 -6.49 3.11 -6.91
N TYR A 145 -6.16 3.77 -5.80
CA TYR A 145 -5.43 5.03 -5.78
C TYR A 145 -4.61 5.16 -4.49
N VAL A 146 -3.65 6.08 -4.48
CA VAL A 146 -2.86 6.39 -3.28
C VAL A 146 -3.46 7.61 -2.58
N SER A 147 -3.80 7.46 -1.30
CA SER A 147 -4.34 8.51 -0.44
C SER A 147 -3.28 9.59 -0.14
N ARG A 148 -3.71 10.73 0.39
CA ARG A 148 -2.79 11.79 0.84
C ARG A 148 -1.86 11.34 1.97
N ASN A 149 -2.27 10.34 2.74
CA ASN A 149 -1.50 9.79 3.85
C ASN A 149 -0.51 8.71 3.38
N GLY A 150 -0.51 8.38 2.09
CA GLY A 150 0.38 7.38 1.50
C GLY A 150 -0.16 5.96 1.51
N ASP A 151 -1.41 5.76 1.93
CA ASP A 151 -2.08 4.45 1.90
C ASP A 151 -2.59 4.14 0.49
N VAL A 152 -2.53 2.87 0.10
CA VAL A 152 -3.18 2.36 -1.12
C VAL A 152 -4.62 2.00 -0.78
N ILE A 153 -5.57 2.73 -1.36
CA ILE A 153 -6.99 2.47 -1.24
C ILE A 153 -7.44 1.73 -2.50
N SER A 154 -7.89 0.48 -2.34
CA SER A 154 -8.34 -0.36 -3.44
C SER A 154 -9.80 -0.78 -3.24
N HIS A 155 -10.55 -0.84 -4.35
CA HIS A 155 -11.97 -1.10 -4.36
C HIS A 155 -12.37 -2.18 -5.37
N VAL A 156 -13.39 -2.95 -5.01
CA VAL A 156 -14.22 -3.73 -5.94
C VAL A 156 -15.62 -3.13 -5.95
N ASN A 157 -16.00 -2.53 -7.07
CA ASN A 157 -17.29 -1.89 -7.26
C ASN A 157 -18.20 -2.80 -8.10
N ILE A 158 -19.38 -3.12 -7.58
CA ILE A 158 -20.41 -3.90 -8.28
C ILE A 158 -21.62 -2.99 -8.46
N SER A 159 -21.93 -2.60 -9.69
CA SER A 159 -23.00 -1.63 -9.97
C SER A 159 -24.41 -2.20 -9.80
N SER A 160 -24.59 -3.50 -9.99
CA SER A 160 -25.84 -4.18 -9.68
C SER A 160 -25.55 -5.62 -9.28
N VAL A 161 -25.73 -5.94 -8.00
CA VAL A 161 -25.41 -7.28 -7.46
C VAL A 161 -26.36 -8.33 -8.02
N ARG A 162 -25.80 -9.47 -8.42
CA ARG A 162 -26.49 -10.66 -8.89
C ARG A 162 -26.09 -11.88 -8.06
N ILE A 163 -26.84 -12.96 -8.21
CA ILE A 163 -26.61 -14.20 -7.44
C ILE A 163 -25.18 -14.69 -7.66
N GLU A 164 -24.68 -14.63 -8.90
CA GLU A 164 -23.33 -15.03 -9.30
C GLU A 164 -22.20 -14.17 -8.75
N ASP A 165 -22.48 -13.09 -8.01
CA ASP A 165 -21.44 -12.31 -7.33
C ASP A 165 -21.20 -12.77 -5.89
N GLY A 166 -22.12 -13.55 -5.31
CA GLY A 166 -22.03 -13.95 -3.91
C GLY A 166 -20.97 -15.02 -3.65
N GLY A 167 -20.01 -14.77 -2.77
CA GLY A 167 -18.93 -15.71 -2.45
C GLY A 167 -17.95 -15.10 -1.47
N LEU A 168 -16.78 -15.72 -1.33
CA LEU A 168 -15.71 -15.23 -0.46
C LEU A 168 -14.83 -14.25 -1.23
N TYR A 169 -14.94 -12.97 -0.92
CA TYR A 169 -14.02 -11.96 -1.43
C TYR A 169 -12.78 -11.92 -0.54
N SER A 170 -11.61 -11.82 -1.15
CA SER A 170 -10.35 -11.57 -0.45
C SER A 170 -9.60 -10.43 -1.10
N CYS A 171 -9.06 -9.54 -0.28
CA CYS A 171 -8.07 -8.56 -0.72
C CYS A 171 -6.70 -8.95 -0.15
N VAL A 172 -5.68 -8.87 -0.99
CA VAL A 172 -4.30 -9.22 -0.64
C VAL A 172 -3.43 -8.02 -0.93
N ALA A 173 -2.77 -7.49 0.09
CA ALA A 173 -1.81 -6.39 -0.04
C ALA A 173 -0.39 -6.96 0.11
N ARG A 174 0.47 -6.71 -0.89
CA ARG A 174 1.82 -7.27 -0.95
C ARG A 174 2.86 -6.22 -1.35
N ASN A 175 4.00 -6.21 -0.66
CA ASN A 175 5.22 -5.52 -1.11
C ASN A 175 6.43 -6.46 -0.94
N ASP A 176 7.64 -5.94 -1.15
CA ASP A 176 8.88 -6.72 -1.07
C ASP A 176 9.22 -7.22 0.35
N VAL A 177 8.58 -6.63 1.38
CA VAL A 177 8.82 -6.96 2.80
C VAL A 177 7.83 -8.03 3.29
N GLY A 178 6.61 -8.06 2.75
CA GLY A 178 5.60 -9.02 3.18
C GLY A 178 4.27 -8.96 2.45
N GLU A 179 3.36 -9.81 2.89
CA GLU A 179 1.99 -9.95 2.39
C GLU A 179 1.00 -10.05 3.56
N ILE A 180 -0.16 -9.41 3.42
CA ILE A 180 -1.30 -9.58 4.32
C ILE A 180 -2.56 -9.84 3.51
N ARG A 181 -3.53 -10.52 4.13
CA ARG A 181 -4.81 -10.87 3.50
C ARG A 181 -5.97 -10.58 4.45
N HIS A 182 -7.04 -10.03 3.87
CA HIS A 182 -8.34 -9.94 4.52
C HIS A 182 -9.38 -10.65 3.66
N SER A 183 -10.39 -11.26 4.27
CA SER A 183 -11.46 -11.97 3.56
C SER A 183 -12.81 -11.73 4.23
N GLY A 184 -13.87 -11.70 3.43
CA GLY A 184 -15.24 -11.57 3.92
C GLY A 184 -16.25 -12.06 2.88
N ARG A 185 -17.35 -12.65 3.36
CA ARG A 185 -18.40 -13.17 2.47
C ARG A 185 -19.39 -12.10 2.01
N LEU A 186 -19.74 -12.17 0.73
CA LEU A 186 -20.96 -11.59 0.18
C LEU A 186 -22.00 -12.70 0.00
N ASN A 187 -23.05 -12.69 0.80
CA ASN A 187 -24.19 -13.57 0.62
C ASN A 187 -25.28 -12.84 -0.19
N VAL A 188 -25.71 -13.44 -1.29
CA VAL A 188 -26.76 -12.88 -2.16
C VAL A 188 -27.95 -13.81 -2.16
N TYR A 189 -29.13 -13.32 -1.75
CA TYR A 189 -30.34 -14.13 -1.72
C TYR A 189 -30.70 -14.66 -3.12
N GLY A 190 -30.92 -15.97 -3.21
CA GLY A 190 -31.23 -16.65 -4.46
C GLY A 190 -30.98 -18.16 -4.36
N PRO A 191 -31.44 -18.94 -5.36
CA PRO A 191 -31.18 -20.37 -5.42
C PRO A 191 -29.67 -20.68 -5.43
N PRO A 192 -29.23 -21.82 -4.87
CA PRO A 192 -27.87 -22.28 -4.98
C PRO A 192 -27.41 -22.38 -6.43
N MET A 193 -26.23 -21.86 -6.72
CA MET A 193 -25.61 -21.89 -8.03
C MET A 193 -24.13 -22.24 -7.89
N ILE A 194 -23.62 -23.12 -8.76
CA ILE A 194 -22.20 -23.46 -8.82
C ILE A 194 -21.57 -22.72 -10.01
N ARG A 195 -20.49 -21.97 -9.76
CA ARG A 195 -19.72 -21.30 -10.82
C ARG A 195 -18.88 -22.34 -11.59
N PRO A 196 -18.70 -22.19 -12.92
CA PRO A 196 -17.92 -23.13 -13.73
C PRO A 196 -16.48 -23.29 -13.22
N MET A 197 -16.07 -24.45 -12.74
CA MET A 197 -14.68 -24.65 -12.27
C MET A 197 -13.76 -24.92 -13.48
N PRO A 198 -12.58 -24.26 -13.57
CA PRO A 198 -11.65 -24.52 -14.68
C PRO A 198 -11.03 -25.92 -14.55
N ASP A 199 -10.60 -26.46 -15.69
CA ASP A 199 -9.88 -27.74 -15.73
C ASP A 199 -8.59 -27.66 -14.92
N LEU A 200 -8.37 -28.66 -14.07
CA LEU A 200 -7.22 -28.73 -13.19
C LEU A 200 -6.25 -29.81 -13.67
N SER A 201 -5.00 -29.41 -13.94
CA SER A 201 -3.89 -30.33 -14.24
C SER A 201 -2.92 -30.36 -13.07
N VAL A 202 -2.63 -31.55 -12.54
CA VAL A 202 -1.76 -31.75 -11.36
C VAL A 202 -0.68 -32.76 -11.68
N VAL A 203 0.54 -32.51 -11.19
CA VAL A 203 1.67 -33.43 -11.35
C VAL A 203 1.46 -34.67 -10.49
N ALA A 204 1.81 -35.84 -11.03
CA ALA A 204 1.71 -37.10 -10.30
C ALA A 204 2.53 -37.03 -8.99
N GLY A 205 1.88 -37.32 -7.87
CA GLY A 205 2.48 -37.28 -6.54
C GLY A 205 2.30 -35.96 -5.79
N GLU A 206 1.82 -34.90 -6.45
CA GLU A 206 1.47 -33.65 -5.77
C GLU A 206 0.04 -33.67 -5.21
N SER A 207 -0.15 -32.97 -4.09
CA SER A 207 -1.47 -32.77 -3.50
C SER A 207 -2.10 -31.50 -4.06
N THR A 208 -3.42 -31.53 -4.24
CA THR A 208 -4.19 -30.37 -4.69
C THR A 208 -5.45 -30.19 -3.87
N SER A 209 -6.01 -28.99 -3.89
CA SER A 209 -7.29 -28.65 -3.27
C SER A 209 -8.21 -28.02 -4.31
N ILE A 210 -9.44 -28.52 -4.40
CA ILE A 210 -10.48 -27.96 -5.27
C ILE A 210 -11.52 -27.29 -4.37
N GLN A 211 -11.81 -26.03 -4.64
CA GLN A 211 -12.83 -25.28 -3.91
C GLN A 211 -14.13 -25.22 -4.72
N CYS A 212 -15.24 -25.62 -4.11
CA CYS A 212 -16.55 -25.52 -4.74
C CYS A 212 -17.00 -24.06 -4.68
N ARG A 213 -17.13 -23.44 -5.84
CA ARG A 213 -17.46 -22.03 -5.97
C ARG A 213 -18.96 -21.85 -6.03
N VAL A 214 -19.57 -21.74 -4.86
CA VAL A 214 -21.02 -21.61 -4.73
C VAL A 214 -21.45 -20.16 -4.58
N ALA A 215 -22.63 -19.88 -5.09
CA ALA A 215 -23.34 -18.62 -4.96
C ALA A 215 -24.81 -18.90 -4.61
N GLY A 216 -25.54 -17.87 -4.20
CA GLY A 216 -26.88 -18.03 -3.62
C GLY A 216 -26.85 -18.11 -2.09
N TYR A 217 -27.98 -17.80 -1.47
CA TYR A 217 -28.16 -17.78 -0.02
C TYR A 217 -29.65 -17.89 0.34
N PRO A 218 -30.03 -18.73 1.31
CA PRO A 218 -29.17 -19.67 2.06
C PRO A 218 -28.72 -20.87 1.20
N ILE A 219 -27.65 -21.53 1.62
CA ILE A 219 -27.19 -22.81 1.08
C ILE A 219 -27.20 -23.81 2.23
N ASP A 220 -27.96 -24.89 2.09
CA ASP A 220 -28.15 -25.87 3.16
C ASP A 220 -26.99 -26.86 3.24
N GLU A 221 -26.52 -27.36 2.10
CA GLU A 221 -25.48 -28.37 2.02
C GLU A 221 -24.59 -28.18 0.78
N ILE A 222 -23.30 -28.50 0.91
CA ILE A 222 -22.34 -28.58 -0.20
C ILE A 222 -21.74 -29.98 -0.15
N MET A 223 -21.97 -30.77 -1.20
CA MET A 223 -21.45 -32.14 -1.32
C MET A 223 -20.51 -32.25 -2.52
N TRP A 224 -19.49 -33.09 -2.38
CA TRP A 224 -18.57 -33.44 -3.46
C TRP A 224 -18.83 -34.86 -3.93
N GLU A 225 -18.79 -35.07 -5.24
CA GLU A 225 -18.92 -36.40 -5.84
C GLU A 225 -17.82 -36.66 -6.86
N LYS A 226 -17.31 -37.89 -6.91
CA LYS A 226 -16.40 -38.38 -7.95
C LYS A 226 -17.03 -39.59 -8.63
N GLY A 227 -17.50 -39.41 -9.87
CA GLY A 227 -18.24 -40.43 -10.58
C GLY A 227 -19.62 -40.64 -9.98
N LYS A 228 -19.80 -41.68 -9.15
CA LYS A 228 -21.04 -41.96 -8.39
C LYS A 228 -20.81 -42.08 -6.88
N LEU A 229 -19.60 -41.74 -6.41
CA LEU A 229 -19.21 -41.84 -5.02
C LEU A 229 -19.23 -40.45 -4.38
N ILE A 230 -19.95 -40.32 -3.27
CA ILE A 230 -19.89 -39.12 -2.42
C ILE A 230 -18.53 -39.10 -1.71
N LEU A 231 -17.87 -37.95 -1.77
CA LEU A 231 -16.62 -37.66 -1.07
C LEU A 231 -16.99 -36.95 0.24
N TYR A 232 -16.56 -37.53 1.36
CA TYR A 232 -16.68 -36.97 2.71
C TYR A 232 -15.39 -36.26 3.12
#